data_AF-A0A7C3R7X1-F1
#
_entry.id   AF-A0A7C3R7X1-F1
#
_cell.length_a   1.000
_cell.length_b   1.000
_cell.length_c   1.000
_cell.angle_alpha   90.00
_cell.angle_beta   90.00
_cell.angle_gamma   90.00
#
_symmetry.space_group_name_H-M   'P 1'
#
loop_
_entity.id
_entity.type
_entity.pdbx_description
1 polymer ?
#
loop_
_entity_poly.entity_id
_entity_poly.type
_entity_poly.pdbx_seq_one_letter_code
_entity_poly.pdbx_strand_id
1 'polypeptide(L)'
;STSYPYIADLLANTTNNNYFSKIETPGNWEIIFLFGAMIAAFIVSVIKKDFKFRLIYSNWEKQKGNSKIKRFIWAFVGGFILIFGARMAGGCTSGHIISGGMQLAVSSFVFAIFMFIGLVITGKLFYRK
;
A
#
# COMPACT_ATOMS: atom_id res chain seq x y z
N SER A 1 -10.37 0.93 -1.88
CA SER A 1 -9.81 2.00 -2.71
C SER A 1 -10.74 2.23 -3.88
N THR A 2 -11.38 3.39 -3.83
CA THR A 2 -12.29 3.93 -4.84
C THR A 2 -11.54 4.70 -5.94
N SER A 3 -10.26 4.98 -5.71
CA SER A 3 -9.34 5.68 -6.62
C SER A 3 -9.14 4.96 -7.96
N TYR A 4 -8.87 3.65 -7.95
CA TYR A 4 -8.68 2.86 -9.18
C TYR A 4 -9.92 2.78 -10.08
N PRO A 5 -11.12 2.41 -9.57
CA PRO A 5 -12.31 2.40 -10.41
C PRO A 5 -12.69 3.81 -10.89
N TYR A 6 -12.45 4.86 -10.09
CA TYR A 6 -12.70 6.24 -10.51
C TYR A 6 -11.82 6.66 -11.70
N ILE A 7 -10.52 6.37 -11.67
CA ILE A 7 -9.63 6.65 -12.81
C ILE A 7 -10.03 5.81 -14.04
N ALA A 8 -10.37 4.53 -13.83
CA ALA A 8 -10.77 3.66 -14.92
C ALA A 8 -12.04 4.17 -15.62
N ASP A 9 -13.06 4.57 -14.85
CA ASP A 9 -14.30 5.11 -15.40
C ASP A 9 -14.10 6.46 -16.09
N LEU A 10 -13.20 7.30 -15.56
CA LEU A 10 -12.86 8.60 -16.15
C LEU A 10 -12.09 8.43 -17.47
N LEU A 11 -11.19 7.45 -17.56
CA LEU A 11 -10.47 7.14 -18.80
C LEU A 11 -11.35 6.43 -19.84
N ALA A 12 -12.28 5.60 -19.40
CA ALA A 12 -13.20 4.86 -20.28
C ALA A 12 -14.45 5.68 -20.69
N ASN A 13 -14.61 6.91 -20.18
CA ASN A 13 -15.82 7.74 -20.34
C ASN A 13 -17.12 7.02 -19.92
N THR A 14 -17.04 6.09 -18.96
CA THR A 14 -18.17 5.32 -18.42
C THR A 14 -18.75 5.97 -17.16
N THR A 15 -18.93 7.29 -17.19
CA THR A 15 -19.36 8.11 -16.04
C THR A 15 -20.85 7.98 -15.70
N ASN A 16 -21.64 7.35 -16.57
CA ASN A 16 -23.11 7.25 -16.46
C ASN A 16 -23.59 6.00 -15.69
N ASN A 17 -22.79 5.49 -14.74
CA ASN A 17 -23.08 4.29 -13.95
C ASN A 17 -23.46 4.66 -12.50
N ASN A 18 -24.46 3.99 -11.92
CA ASN A 18 -24.86 4.14 -10.51
C ASN A 18 -23.70 3.93 -9.51
N TYR A 19 -22.67 3.20 -9.93
CA TYR A 19 -21.47 2.99 -9.14
C TYR A 19 -20.55 4.23 -9.14
N PHE A 20 -20.50 4.99 -10.25
CA PHE A 20 -19.65 6.17 -10.41
C PHE A 20 -20.03 7.28 -9.42
N SER A 21 -21.33 7.55 -9.26
CA SER A 21 -21.82 8.57 -8.32
C SER A 21 -21.45 8.29 -6.85
N LYS A 22 -21.21 7.03 -6.48
CA LYS A 22 -20.79 6.65 -5.12
C LYS A 22 -19.28 6.79 -4.91
N ILE A 23 -18.49 6.71 -5.98
CA ILE A 23 -17.02 6.72 -5.92
C ILE A 23 -16.41 8.06 -6.32
N GLU A 24 -17.17 8.97 -6.92
CA GLU A 24 -16.70 10.27 -7.40
C GLU A 24 -16.02 11.09 -6.30
N THR A 25 -16.70 11.29 -5.17
CA THR A 25 -16.18 12.10 -4.07
C THR A 25 -15.02 11.43 -3.31
N PRO A 26 -15.10 10.16 -2.85
CA PRO A 26 -13.97 9.53 -2.16
C PRO A 26 -12.81 9.20 -3.10
N GLY A 27 -13.08 8.82 -4.35
CA GLY A 27 -12.07 8.49 -5.35
C GLY A 27 -11.24 9.69 -5.77
N ASN A 28 -11.87 10.84 -6.01
CA ASN A 28 -11.16 12.08 -6.36
C ASN A 28 -10.23 12.54 -5.21
N TRP A 29 -10.72 12.52 -3.98
CA TRP A 29 -9.90 12.89 -2.81
C TRP A 29 -8.73 11.94 -2.59
N GLU A 30 -8.94 10.62 -2.67
CA GLU A 30 -7.87 9.64 -2.56
C GLU A 30 -6.75 9.88 -3.59
N ILE A 31 -7.10 10.31 -4.82
CA ILE A 31 -6.11 10.56 -5.87
C ILE A 31 -5.29 11.81 -5.57
N ILE A 32 -5.95 12.91 -5.18
CA ILE A 32 -5.26 14.15 -4.80
C ILE A 32 -4.30 13.85 -3.63
N PHE A 33 -4.75 13.09 -2.65
CA PHE A 33 -3.93 12.66 -1.52
C PHE A 33 -2.72 11.81 -1.94
N LEU A 34 -2.93 10.76 -2.76
CA LEU A 34 -1.85 9.88 -3.21
C LEU A 34 -0.84 10.61 -4.08
N PHE A 35 -1.30 11.47 -4.98
CA PHE A 35 -0.45 12.26 -5.87
C PHE A 35 0.33 13.33 -5.08
N GLY A 36 -0.33 14.00 -4.14
CA GLY A 36 0.31 14.93 -3.21
C GLY A 36 1.38 14.26 -2.35
N ALA A 37 1.10 13.07 -1.80
CA ALA A 37 2.07 12.29 -1.04
C ALA A 37 3.28 11.88 -1.88
N MET A 38 3.06 11.49 -3.14
CA MET A 38 4.12 11.16 -4.08
C MET A 38 5.02 12.36 -4.37
N ILE A 39 4.44 13.53 -4.68
CA ILE A 39 5.19 14.77 -4.93
C ILE A 39 5.94 15.22 -3.69
N ALA A 40 5.29 15.20 -2.52
CA ALA A 40 5.92 15.60 -1.26
C ALA A 40 7.13 14.71 -0.94
N ALA A 41 6.98 13.38 -1.06
CA ALA A 41 8.09 12.45 -0.86
C ALA A 41 9.23 12.69 -1.86
N PHE A 42 8.90 12.99 -3.12
CA PHE A 42 9.90 13.31 -4.14
C PHE A 42 10.67 14.59 -3.83
N ILE A 43 9.97 15.70 -3.52
CA ILE A 43 10.60 16.98 -3.15
C ILE A 43 11.51 16.80 -1.93
N VAL A 44 11.03 16.14 -0.88
CA VAL A 44 11.84 15.86 0.31
C VAL A 44 13.07 15.02 -0.02
N SER A 45 12.94 14.02 -0.89
CA SER A 45 14.07 13.19 -1.32
C SER A 45 15.12 13.97 -2.12
N VAL A 46 14.70 14.94 -2.94
CA VAL A 46 15.61 15.79 -3.72
C VAL A 46 16.33 16.78 -2.80
N ILE A 47 15.60 17.43 -1.88
CA ILE A 47 16.19 18.36 -0.91
C ILE A 47 17.23 17.66 -0.04
N LYS A 48 16.93 16.44 0.43
CA LYS A 48 17.86 15.63 1.23
C LYS A 48 19.05 15.08 0.42
N LYS A 49 19.05 15.21 -0.90
CA LYS A 49 20.05 14.62 -1.82
C LYS A 49 20.25 13.11 -1.64
N ASP A 50 19.23 12.43 -1.10
CA ASP A 50 19.25 11.00 -0.81
C ASP A 50 18.61 10.15 -1.92
N PHE A 51 18.22 10.78 -3.02
CA PHE A 51 17.66 10.07 -4.17
C PHE A 51 18.70 9.14 -4.77
N LYS A 52 18.52 7.83 -4.56
CA LYS A 52 19.41 6.78 -5.08
C LYS A 52 18.55 5.68 -5.70
N PHE A 53 18.70 5.46 -7.01
CA PHE A 53 18.01 4.37 -7.69
C PHE A 53 18.66 3.03 -7.31
N ARG A 54 18.08 2.33 -6.33
CA ARG A 54 18.60 1.05 -5.82
C ARG A 54 17.61 -0.07 -6.07
N LEU A 55 17.90 -0.89 -7.08
CA LEU A 55 17.13 -2.10 -7.38
C LEU A 55 17.30 -3.17 -6.30
N ILE A 56 18.44 -3.19 -5.60
CA ILE A 56 18.71 -4.10 -4.48
C ILE A 56 19.08 -3.27 -3.26
N TYR A 57 18.36 -3.49 -2.17
CA TYR A 57 18.60 -2.86 -0.88
C TYR A 57 19.60 -3.72 -0.09
N SER A 58 20.44 -3.08 0.73
CA SER A 58 21.49 -3.75 1.51
C SER A 58 20.97 -4.91 2.37
N ASN A 59 19.76 -4.79 2.92
CA ASN A 59 19.13 -5.85 3.71
C ASN A 59 18.76 -7.09 2.86
N TRP A 60 18.39 -6.90 1.59
CA TRP A 60 18.09 -8.01 0.68
C TRP A 60 19.36 -8.78 0.31
N GLU A 61 20.42 -8.04 0.00
CA GLU A 61 21.72 -8.62 -0.32
C GLU A 61 22.26 -9.49 0.83
N LYS A 62 22.15 -9.00 2.08
CA LYS A 62 22.57 -9.73 3.28
C LYS A 62 21.78 -11.01 3.56
N GLN A 63 20.50 -11.07 3.15
CA GLN A 63 19.59 -12.16 3.53
C GLN A 63 19.34 -13.19 2.41
N LYS A 64 19.24 -12.74 1.16
CA LYS A 64 18.87 -13.59 0.00
C LYS A 64 19.80 -13.42 -1.21
N GLY A 65 20.91 -12.67 -1.06
CA GLY A 65 21.93 -12.47 -2.10
C GLY A 65 21.56 -11.41 -3.15
N ASN A 66 22.32 -11.37 -4.25
CA ASN A 66 22.30 -10.28 -5.23
C ASN A 66 21.39 -10.52 -6.46
N SER A 67 20.41 -11.44 -6.37
CA SER A 67 19.55 -11.75 -7.52
C SER A 67 18.42 -10.72 -7.68
N LYS A 68 18.51 -9.89 -8.73
CA LYS A 68 17.49 -8.88 -9.10
C LYS A 68 16.13 -9.52 -9.41
N ILE A 69 16.14 -10.65 -10.13
CA ILE A 69 14.93 -11.37 -10.56
C ILE A 69 14.17 -11.94 -9.35
N LYS A 70 14.87 -12.60 -8.42
CA LYS A 70 14.23 -13.13 -7.21
C LYS A 70 13.57 -12.01 -6.40
N ARG A 71 14.23 -10.86 -6.24
CA ARG A 71 13.65 -9.72 -5.54
C ARG A 71 12.38 -9.21 -6.21
N PHE A 72 12.38 -9.08 -7.53
CA PHE A 72 11.21 -8.61 -8.27
C PHE A 72 10.03 -9.55 -8.08
N ILE A 73 10.25 -10.87 -8.19
CA ILE A 73 9.21 -11.89 -7.97
C ILE A 73 8.64 -11.78 -6.54
N TRP A 74 9.50 -11.70 -5.53
CA TRP A 74 9.05 -11.58 -4.14
C TRP A 74 8.28 -10.27 -3.87
N ALA A 75 8.74 -9.15 -4.44
CA ALA A 75 8.05 -7.87 -4.33
C ALA A 75 6.67 -7.90 -5.01
N PHE A 76 6.58 -8.53 -6.18
CA PHE A 76 5.33 -8.68 -6.92
C PHE A 76 4.32 -9.57 -6.18
N VAL A 77 4.74 -10.77 -5.76
CA VAL A 77 3.89 -11.71 -5.02
C VAL A 77 3.46 -11.12 -3.67
N GLY A 78 4.38 -10.50 -2.93
CA GLY A 78 4.08 -9.82 -1.68
C GLY A 78 3.10 -8.66 -1.87
N GLY A 79 3.30 -7.84 -2.91
CA GLY A 79 2.39 -6.76 -3.27
C GLY A 79 0.99 -7.26 -3.61
N PHE A 80 0.88 -8.34 -4.38
CA PHE A 80 -0.40 -8.96 -4.72
C PHE A 80 -1.16 -9.42 -3.46
N ILE A 81 -0.49 -10.14 -2.56
CA ILE A 81 -1.08 -10.62 -1.30
C ILE A 81 -1.53 -9.44 -0.44
N LEU A 82 -0.73 -8.37 -0.35
CA LEU A 82 -1.09 -7.17 0.41
C LEU A 82 -2.33 -6.48 -0.14
N ILE A 83 -2.42 -6.29 -1.47
CA ILE A 83 -3.58 -5.66 -2.11
C ILE A 83 -4.83 -6.51 -1.91
N PHE A 84 -4.71 -7.82 -2.09
CA PHE A 84 -5.80 -8.76 -1.88
C PHE A 84 -6.30 -8.71 -0.42
N GLY A 85 -5.40 -8.77 0.56
CA GLY A 85 -5.72 -8.65 1.98
C GLY A 85 -6.38 -7.31 2.33
N ALA A 86 -5.84 -6.20 1.83
CA ALA A 86 -6.41 -4.87 2.08
C ALA A 86 -7.82 -4.72 1.50
N ARG A 87 -8.12 -5.36 0.37
CA ARG A 87 -9.47 -5.39 -0.20
C ARG A 87 -10.43 -6.21 0.64
N MET A 88 -10.02 -7.40 1.10
CA MET A 88 -10.86 -8.24 1.97
C MET A 88 -11.15 -7.58 3.32
N ALA A 89 -10.16 -6.89 3.91
CA ALA A 89 -10.33 -6.17 5.17
C ALA A 89 -11.10 -4.85 5.04
N GLY A 90 -11.45 -4.44 3.81
CA GLY A 90 -12.12 -3.16 3.55
C GLY A 90 -11.26 -1.93 3.89
N GLY A 91 -9.95 -2.08 4.03
CA GLY A 91 -9.07 -1.00 4.46
C GLY A 91 -7.59 -1.39 4.51
N CYS A 92 -6.73 -0.41 4.71
CA CYS A 92 -5.29 -0.56 4.84
C CYS A 92 -4.79 -0.07 6.21
N THR A 93 -3.50 -0.17 6.46
CA THR A 93 -2.87 0.22 7.73
C THR A 93 -3.14 1.68 8.10
N SER A 94 -3.12 2.61 7.15
CA SER A 94 -3.41 4.03 7.42
C SER A 94 -4.88 4.26 7.80
N GLY A 95 -5.81 3.52 7.20
CA GLY A 95 -7.24 3.61 7.54
C GLY A 95 -7.58 2.93 8.87
N HIS A 96 -7.26 1.63 8.99
CA HIS A 96 -7.63 0.83 10.16
C HIS A 96 -6.78 1.12 11.39
N ILE A 97 -5.45 1.31 11.26
CA ILE A 97 -4.59 1.46 12.45
C ILE A 97 -4.42 2.92 12.84
N ILE A 98 -4.11 3.82 11.89
CA ILE A 98 -3.86 5.23 12.23
C ILE A 98 -5.18 5.96 12.49
N SER A 99 -6.07 6.02 11.50
CA SER A 99 -7.34 6.77 11.64
C SER A 99 -8.31 6.08 12.59
N GLY A 100 -8.57 4.79 12.41
CA GLY A 100 -9.49 4.06 13.29
C GLY A 100 -8.95 3.79 14.70
N GLY A 101 -7.62 3.73 14.87
CA GLY A 101 -6.99 3.66 16.19
C GLY A 101 -7.18 4.95 17.00
N MET A 102 -7.10 6.13 16.38
CA MET A 102 -7.43 7.40 17.04
C MET A 102 -8.90 7.47 17.47
N GLN A 103 -9.79 6.79 16.75
CA GLN A 103 -11.22 6.71 17.06
C GLN A 103 -11.54 5.60 18.10
N LEU A 104 -10.53 4.86 18.57
CA LEU A 104 -10.69 3.70 19.46
C LEU A 104 -11.68 2.66 18.91
N ALA A 105 -11.76 2.53 17.57
CA ALA A 105 -12.67 1.61 16.94
C ALA A 105 -12.27 0.16 17.26
N VAL A 106 -13.23 -0.66 17.71
CA VAL A 106 -12.98 -2.08 18.03
C VAL A 106 -12.48 -2.85 16.80
N SER A 107 -13.01 -2.53 15.62
CA SER A 107 -12.57 -3.08 14.34
C SER A 107 -11.08 -2.84 14.06
N SER A 108 -10.56 -1.66 14.45
CA SER A 108 -9.16 -1.29 14.31
C SER A 108 -8.24 -2.11 15.20
N PHE A 109 -8.64 -2.36 16.45
CA PHE A 109 -7.88 -3.21 17.36
C PHE A 109 -7.83 -4.66 16.86
N VAL A 110 -8.95 -5.19 16.41
CA VAL A 110 -9.01 -6.54 15.83
C VAL A 110 -8.11 -6.62 14.60
N PHE A 111 -8.23 -5.68 13.66
CA PHE A 111 -7.36 -5.62 12.49
C PHE A 111 -5.88 -5.55 12.88
N ALA A 112 -5.51 -4.69 13.83
CA ALA A 112 -4.14 -4.50 14.29
C ALA A 112 -3.53 -5.79 14.88
N ILE A 113 -4.29 -6.54 15.68
CA ILE A 113 -3.84 -7.81 16.27
C ILE A 113 -3.51 -8.83 15.18
N PHE A 114 -4.41 -9.05 14.23
CA PHE A 114 -4.20 -10.01 13.14
C PHE A 114 -3.07 -9.58 12.21
N MET A 115 -2.97 -8.28 11.90
CA MET A 115 -1.85 -7.72 11.13
C MET A 115 -0.52 -7.96 11.84
N PHE A 116 -0.47 -7.76 13.15
CA PHE A 116 0.75 -7.95 13.94
C PHE A 116 1.17 -9.41 14.00
N ILE A 117 0.23 -10.34 14.21
CA ILE A 117 0.48 -11.79 14.15
C ILE A 117 1.03 -12.17 12.77
N GLY A 118 0.39 -11.70 11.70
CA GLY A 118 0.84 -11.94 10.32
C GLY A 118 2.25 -11.40 10.08
N LEU A 119 2.57 -10.21 10.60
CA LEU A 119 3.90 -9.60 10.52
C LEU A 119 4.96 -10.45 11.24
N VAL A 120 4.68 -10.90 12.47
CA VAL A 120 5.62 -11.72 13.25
C VAL A 120 5.85 -13.07 12.59
N ILE A 121 4.79 -13.75 12.13
CA ILE A 121 4.89 -15.05 11.46
C ILE A 121 5.65 -14.91 10.13
N THR A 122 5.27 -13.94 9.30
CA THR A 122 5.91 -13.71 7.99
C THR A 122 7.36 -13.31 8.17
N GLY A 123 7.67 -12.44 9.14
CA GLY A 123 9.04 -12.06 9.47
C GLY A 123 9.86 -13.27 9.91
N LYS A 124 9.32 -14.10 10.81
CA LYS A 124 10.00 -15.32 11.26
C LYS A 124 10.23 -16.31 10.11
N LEU A 125 9.27 -16.49 9.21
CA LEU A 125 9.39 -17.40 8.07
C LEU A 125 10.38 -16.85 7.01
N PHE A 126 10.29 -15.57 6.70
CA PHE A 126 11.05 -14.94 5.63
C PHE A 126 12.54 -14.77 5.99
N TYR A 127 12.83 -14.41 7.24
CA TYR A 127 14.20 -14.26 7.76
C TYR A 127 14.75 -15.51 8.42
N ARG A 128 14.01 -16.64 8.41
CA ARG A 128 14.58 -17.91 8.83
C ARG A 128 15.69 -18.29 7.84
N LYS A 129 16.92 -18.39 8.35
CA LYS A 129 18.01 -19.07 7.67
C LYS A 129 17.75 -20.57 7.65
#